data_AF-A0A8X7B9W2-F1
#
_entry.id   AF-A0A8X7B9W2-F1
#
_cell.length_a   1.000
_cell.length_b   1.000
_cell.length_c   1.000
_cell.angle_alpha   90.00
_cell.angle_beta   90.00
_cell.angle_gamma   90.00
#
_symmetry.space_group_name_H-M   'P 1'
#
loop_
_entity.id
_entity.type
_entity.pdbx_description
1 polymer ?
#
loop_
_entity_poly.entity_id
_entity_poly.type
_entity_poly.pdbx_seq_one_letter_code
_entity_poly.pdbx_strand_id
1 'polypeptide(L)'
;MAVTNRSVTSRTIAQHIESVTLHSVSARTIQRILQHSGLSARRPLLGLPLTLNHRHLRHQWCDERRTWAAEWNEVVFTDESRICLQHHDGRIRVWRHR
;
A
#
# COMPACT_ATOMS: atom_id res chain seq x y z
N MET A 1 11.08 5.78 12.88
CA MET A 1 10.61 4.41 12.55
C MET A 1 9.29 4.39 11.78
N ALA A 2 8.18 4.94 12.31
CA ALA A 2 6.89 4.90 11.61
C ALA A 2 6.84 5.72 10.32
N VAL A 3 7.64 6.79 10.22
CA VAL A 3 7.75 7.65 9.04
C VAL A 3 8.51 6.96 7.90
N THR A 4 9.57 6.22 8.21
CA THR A 4 10.41 5.51 7.23
C THR A 4 9.86 4.15 6.85
N ASN A 5 9.23 3.45 7.78
CA ASN A 5 8.59 2.17 7.55
C ASN A 5 7.13 2.18 8.04
N ARG A 6 6.21 2.39 7.09
CA ARG A 6 4.77 2.53 7.32
C ARG A 6 4.05 1.23 7.70
N SER A 7 4.71 0.07 7.68
CA SER A 7 4.12 -1.21 8.09
C SER A 7 4.41 -1.56 9.56
N VAL A 8 5.21 -0.76 10.26
CA VAL A 8 5.57 -1.01 11.65
C VAL A 8 4.39 -0.73 12.58
N THR A 9 4.10 -1.66 13.49
CA THR A 9 3.00 -1.52 14.44
C THR A 9 3.39 -0.67 15.65
N SER A 10 2.40 -0.09 16.35
CA SER A 10 2.63 0.65 17.60
C SER A 10 3.29 -0.21 18.70
N ARG A 11 3.03 -1.53 18.71
CA ARG A 11 3.66 -2.47 19.62
C ARG A 11 5.13 -2.69 19.29
N THR A 12 5.47 -2.85 18.02
CA THR A 12 6.87 -2.99 17.57
C THR A 12 7.67 -1.73 17.90
N ILE A 13 7.07 -0.54 17.74
CA ILE A 13 7.70 0.73 18.12
C ILE A 13 7.90 0.81 19.64
N ALA A 14 6.90 0.39 20.43
CA ALA A 14 7.01 0.34 21.89
C ALA A 14 8.16 -0.57 22.35
N GLN A 15 8.24 -1.79 21.79
CA GLN A 15 9.32 -2.74 22.09
C GLN A 15 10.70 -2.19 21.69
N HIS A 16 10.79 -1.50 20.56
CA HIS A 16 12.04 -0.87 20.15
C HIS A 16 12.46 0.25 21.10
N ILE A 17 11.52 1.12 21.50
CA ILE A 17 11.79 2.19 22.47
C ILE A 17 12.26 1.60 23.80
N GLU A 18 11.60 0.56 24.29
CA GLU A 18 12.00 -0.14 25.52
C GLU A 18 13.41 -0.73 25.39
N SER A 19 13.76 -1.34 24.26
CA SER A 19 15.09 -1.89 24.03
C SER A 19 16.21 -0.85 24.00
N VAL A 20 15.92 0.39 23.60
CA VAL A 20 16.91 1.47 23.45
C VAL A 20 16.99 2.33 24.72
N THR A 21 15.84 2.58 25.36
CA THR A 21 15.73 3.53 26.48
C THR A 21 15.63 2.85 27.83
N LEU A 22 15.43 1.52 27.87
CA LEU A 22 15.13 0.74 29.08
C LEU A 22 13.84 1.17 29.81
N HIS A 23 13.02 2.01 29.17
CA HIS A 23 11.74 2.46 29.69
C HIS A 23 10.59 1.79 28.95
N SER A 24 9.71 1.14 29.71
CA SER A 24 8.52 0.50 29.15
C SER A 24 7.48 1.55 28.76
N VAL A 25 7.02 1.52 27.52
CA VAL A 25 5.99 2.42 27.01
C VAL A 25 4.85 1.60 26.43
N SER A 26 3.60 1.94 26.77
CA SER A 26 2.45 1.23 26.22
C SER A 26 2.28 1.50 24.71
N ALA A 27 1.82 0.51 23.96
CA ALA A 27 1.47 0.67 22.55
C ALA A 27 0.37 1.75 22.33
N ARG A 28 -0.47 2.00 23.34
CA ARG A 28 -1.50 3.06 23.32
C ARG A 28 -0.88 4.45 23.39
N THR A 29 0.16 4.62 24.20
CA THR A 29 0.94 5.87 24.26
C THR A 29 1.58 6.15 22.90
N ILE A 30 2.21 5.15 22.29
CA ILE A 30 2.78 5.27 20.93
C ILE A 30 1.70 5.65 19.91
N GLN A 31 0.54 5.01 19.95
CA GLN A 31 -0.55 5.33 19.02
C GLN A 31 -1.00 6.80 19.13
N ARG A 32 -1.15 7.32 20.36
CA ARG A 32 -1.52 8.73 20.58
C ARG A 32 -0.48 9.69 20.02
N ILE A 33 0.81 9.40 20.25
CA ILE A 33 1.92 10.22 19.74
C ILE A 33 1.88 10.23 18.20
N LEU A 34 1.74 9.07 17.56
CA LEU A 34 1.64 8.96 16.10
C LEU A 34 0.47 9.79 15.55
N GLN A 35 -0.71 9.70 16.16
CA GLN A 35 -1.88 10.47 15.77
C GLN A 35 -1.67 11.97 15.93
N HIS A 36 -1.05 12.40 17.04
CA HIS A 36 -0.73 13.80 17.29
C HIS A 36 0.27 14.34 16.25
N SER A 37 1.19 13.50 15.78
CA SER A 37 2.10 13.80 14.67
C SER A 37 1.47 13.66 13.27
N GLY A 38 0.15 13.53 13.16
CA GLY A 38 -0.57 13.43 11.88
C GLY A 38 -0.58 12.03 11.26
N LEU A 39 0.08 11.05 11.87
CA LEU A 39 0.11 9.68 11.37
C LEU A 39 -1.15 8.94 11.79
N SER A 40 -2.02 8.77 10.81
CA SER A 40 -3.17 7.90 10.88
C SER A 40 -2.95 6.64 10.07
N ALA A 41 -3.97 5.81 10.09
CA ALA A 41 -3.77 4.42 9.95
C ALA A 41 -4.97 3.96 9.05
N ARG A 42 -4.67 3.39 7.87
CA ARG A 42 -5.47 3.02 6.67
C ARG A 42 -5.05 1.73 5.95
N ARG A 43 -5.96 0.97 5.35
CA ARG A 43 -5.55 -0.25 4.63
C ARG A 43 -4.56 0.05 3.46
N PRO A 44 -3.33 -0.51 3.39
CA PRO A 44 -2.57 -0.65 2.17
C PRO A 44 -3.44 -1.26 1.09
N LEU A 45 -3.28 -0.67 -0.09
CA LEU A 45 -3.86 -1.17 -1.31
C LEU A 45 -3.28 -2.56 -1.57
N LEU A 46 -4.14 -3.56 -1.71
CA LEU A 46 -3.77 -4.85 -2.26
C LEU A 46 -3.51 -4.64 -3.75
N GLY A 47 -2.24 -4.64 -4.13
CA GLY A 47 -1.80 -4.58 -5.51
C GLY A 47 -0.85 -5.73 -5.78
N LEU A 48 -0.86 -6.24 -7.01
CA LEU A 48 0.17 -7.17 -7.46
C LEU A 48 1.52 -6.42 -7.44
N PRO A 49 2.53 -6.91 -6.71
CA PRO A 49 3.82 -6.26 -6.68
C PRO A 49 4.43 -6.29 -8.09
N LEU A 50 4.69 -5.11 -8.65
CA LEU A 50 5.36 -4.98 -9.94
C LEU A 50 6.87 -5.10 -9.74
N THR A 51 7.51 -5.97 -10.52
CA THR A 51 8.97 -6.00 -10.62
C THR A 51 9.47 -4.67 -11.24
N LEU A 52 10.77 -4.39 -11.11
CA LEU A 52 11.38 -3.23 -11.78
C LEU A 52 11.13 -3.26 -13.30
N ASN A 53 11.30 -4.44 -13.92
CA ASN A 53 11.09 -4.60 -15.36
C ASN A 53 9.63 -4.32 -15.76
N HIS A 54 8.66 -4.83 -15.01
CA HIS A 54 7.25 -4.54 -15.27
C HIS A 54 6.94 -3.04 -15.21
N ARG A 55 7.56 -2.30 -14.28
CA ARG A 55 7.37 -0.85 -14.19
C ARG A 55 7.91 -0.12 -15.41
N HIS A 56 9.13 -0.47 -15.85
CA HIS A 56 9.73 0.14 -17.03
C HIS A 56 8.92 -0.14 -18.30
N LEU A 57 8.57 -1.40 -18.56
CA LEU A 57 7.80 -1.78 -19.75
C LEU A 57 6.43 -1.11 -19.78
N ARG A 58 5.73 -1.05 -18.64
CA ARG A 58 4.43 -0.36 -18.56
C ARG A 58 4.56 1.14 -18.80
N HIS A 59 5.59 1.78 -18.25
CA HIS A 59 5.83 3.20 -18.48
C HIS A 59 6.12 3.49 -19.95
N GLN A 60 7.03 2.74 -20.54
CA GLN A 60 7.38 2.86 -21.96
C GLN A 60 6.15 2.65 -22.85
N TRP A 61 5.35 1.61 -22.61
CA TRP A 61 4.14 1.33 -23.38
C TRP A 61 3.14 2.50 -23.33
N CYS A 62 2.98 3.14 -22.17
CA CYS A 62 2.14 4.32 -22.00
C CYS A 62 2.71 5.54 -22.73
N ASP A 63 4.02 5.79 -22.64
CA ASP A 63 4.66 6.93 -23.31
C ASP A 63 4.54 6.83 -24.84
N GLU A 64 4.79 5.64 -25.40
CA GLU A 64 4.64 5.36 -26.83
C GLU A 64 3.23 5.64 -27.37
N ARG A 65 2.21 5.48 -26.51
CA ARG A 65 0.79 5.58 -26.88
C ARG A 65 0.11 6.81 -26.27
N ARG A 66 0.89 7.74 -25.72
CA ARG A 66 0.38 8.91 -25.00
C ARG A 66 -0.47 9.83 -25.88
N THR A 67 -0.17 9.89 -27.18
CA THR A 67 -0.87 10.74 -28.15
C THR A 67 -1.88 9.97 -28.99
N TRP A 68 -2.08 8.68 -28.73
CA TRP A 68 -3.07 7.89 -29.46
C TRP A 68 -4.49 8.39 -29.16
N ALA A 69 -5.26 8.58 -30.21
CA ALA A 69 -6.66 8.96 -30.13
C ALA A 69 -7.50 8.08 -31.07
N ALA A 70 -7.33 8.24 -32.38
CA ALA A 70 -8.06 7.46 -33.38
C ALA A 70 -7.59 6.00 -33.42
N GLU A 71 -6.33 5.76 -33.08
CA GLU A 71 -5.69 4.44 -33.05
C GLU A 71 -6.37 3.48 -32.05
N TRP A 72 -7.00 4.01 -30.99
CA TRP A 72 -7.76 3.18 -30.05
C TRP A 72 -8.95 2.48 -30.69
N ASN A 73 -9.51 3.02 -31.79
CA ASN A 73 -10.65 2.42 -32.48
C ASN A 73 -10.30 1.12 -33.21
N GLU A 74 -9.01 0.91 -33.51
CA GLU A 74 -8.52 -0.28 -34.21
C GLU A 74 -8.12 -1.41 -33.24
N VAL A 75 -8.18 -1.17 -31.93
CA VAL A 75 -7.74 -2.14 -30.91
C VAL A 75 -8.93 -2.90 -30.34
N VAL A 76 -8.93 -4.22 -30.53
CA VAL A 76 -9.87 -5.13 -29.85
C VAL A 76 -9.18 -5.73 -28.62
N PHE A 77 -9.67 -5.38 -27.43
CA PHE A 77 -9.18 -5.94 -26.17
C PHE A 77 -9.87 -7.27 -25.84
N THR A 78 -9.09 -8.22 -25.34
CA THR A 78 -9.59 -9.52 -24.87
C THR A 78 -8.99 -9.83 -23.51
N ASP A 79 -9.80 -10.36 -22.59
CA ASP A 79 -9.35 -10.88 -21.29
C ASP A 79 -10.32 -11.95 -20.81
N GLU A 80 -9.89 -12.76 -19.86
CA GLU A 80 -10.73 -13.76 -19.20
C GLU A 80 -11.12 -13.29 -17.80
N SER A 81 -12.40 -13.37 -17.47
CA SER A 81 -12.91 -13.03 -16.14
C SER A 81 -13.59 -14.21 -15.47
N ARG A 82 -13.33 -14.39 -14.18
CA ARG A 82 -14.03 -15.36 -13.34
C ARG A 82 -15.28 -14.73 -12.74
N ILE A 83 -16.44 -15.35 -12.98
CA ILE A 83 -17.72 -14.95 -12.40
C ILE A 83 -18.04 -15.91 -11.25
N CYS A 84 -18.10 -15.40 -10.02
CA CYS A 84 -18.40 -16.18 -8.82
C CYS A 84 -19.82 -15.88 -8.32
N LEU A 85 -20.59 -16.91 -7.95
CA LEU A 85 -21.94 -16.78 -7.39
C LEU A 85 -21.95 -16.24 -5.94
N GLN A 86 -20.82 -16.33 -5.21
CA GLN A 86 -20.64 -15.76 -3.85
C GLN A 86 -19.21 -15.20 -3.66
N HIS A 87 -19.09 -14.03 -2.99
CA HIS A 87 -17.83 -13.32 -2.75
C HIS A 87 -17.11 -13.79 -1.48
N HIS A 88 -15.81 -14.06 -1.59
CA HIS A 88 -14.90 -14.38 -0.48
C HIS A 88 -13.66 -13.47 -0.56
N ASP A 89 -13.83 -12.17 -0.28
CA ASP A 89 -12.76 -11.18 -0.54
C ASP A 89 -11.63 -11.17 0.52
N GLY A 90 -11.80 -11.86 1.65
CA GLY A 90 -10.75 -12.10 2.66
C GLY A 90 -10.09 -10.84 3.24
N ARG A 91 -10.69 -9.65 3.11
CA ARG A 91 -9.98 -8.37 3.33
C ARG A 91 -9.79 -7.98 4.81
N ILE A 92 -8.53 -7.90 5.25
CA ILE A 92 -8.11 -7.42 6.59
C ILE A 92 -7.74 -5.91 6.57
N ARG A 93 -7.95 -5.18 7.69
CA ARG A 93 -7.57 -3.75 7.86
C ARG A 93 -6.08 -3.56 8.17
N VAL A 94 -5.43 -2.51 7.62
CA VAL A 94 -3.98 -2.18 7.78
C VAL A 94 -3.77 -0.63 7.79
N TRP A 95 -2.56 0.00 7.76
CA TRP A 95 -2.32 1.46 8.07
C TRP A 95 -1.68 2.48 6.96
N ARG A 96 -2.06 3.81 6.75
CA ARG A 96 -1.51 4.87 5.75
C ARG A 96 -1.85 6.39 6.04
N HIS A 97 -1.19 7.36 5.37
CA HIS A 97 -1.38 8.85 5.47
C HIS A 97 -2.38 9.45 4.43
N ARG A 98 -2.74 10.75 4.57
CA ARG A 98 -3.47 11.56 3.57
C ARG A 98 -2.53 12.33 2.66
#